data_AF-A0AAI9KZA1-F1
#
_entry.id   AF-A0AAI9KZA1-F1
#
_cell.length_a   1.000
_cell.length_b   1.000
_cell.length_c   1.000
_cell.angle_alpha   90.00
_cell.angle_beta   90.00
_cell.angle_gamma   90.00
#
_symmetry.space_group_name_H-M   'P 1'
#
loop_
_entity.id
_entity.type
_entity.pdbx_description
1 polymer ?
#
loop_
_entity_poly.entity_id
_entity_poly.type
_entity_poly.pdbx_seq_one_letter_code
_entity_poly.pdbx_strand_id
1 'polypeptide(L)' 'MMDHSIPGVEVLFVAGFGPIVKSLSASHALYVDTLKLPLKPVAEGSDYLVSDEMGA' A
#
# COMPACT_ATOMS: atom_id res chain seq x y z
N MET A 1 17.49 10.93 14.70
CA MET A 1 16.99 9.83 13.85
C MET A 1 17.02 8.59 14.72
N MET A 2 15.89 7.93 14.95
CA MET A 2 15.86 6.81 15.91
C MET A 2 16.39 5.55 15.23
N ASP A 3 17.52 5.04 15.73
CA ASP A 3 18.14 3.81 15.27
C ASP A 3 17.57 2.64 16.08
N HIS A 4 16.56 1.96 15.50
CA HIS A 4 15.96 0.75 16.07
C HIS A 4 16.54 -0.48 15.36
N SER A 5 17.84 -0.70 15.53
CA SER A 5 18.51 -1.89 14.99
C SER A 5 18.23 -3.11 15.87
N ILE A 6 17.64 -4.15 15.29
CA ILE A 6 17.46 -5.45 15.93
C ILE A 6 18.68 -6.32 15.57
N PRO A 7 19.52 -6.74 16.53
CA PRO A 7 20.72 -7.51 16.24
C PRO A 7 20.41 -8.81 15.48
N GLY A 8 21.13 -9.04 14.38
CA GLY A 8 20.96 -10.23 13.53
C GLY A 8 19.78 -10.17 12.55
N VAL A 9 19.08 -9.04 12.44
CA VAL A 9 17.99 -8.84 11.47
C VAL A 9 18.39 -7.79 10.44
N GLU A 10 18.38 -8.20 9.17
CA GLU A 10 18.56 -7.30 8.03
C GLU A 10 17.19 -6.91 7.45
N VAL A 11 16.82 -5.62 7.53
CA VAL A 11 15.56 -5.13 6.94
C VAL A 11 15.78 -4.84 5.46
N LEU A 12 15.27 -5.71 4.60
CA LEU A 12 15.41 -5.57 3.15
C LEU A 12 14.41 -4.58 2.55
N PHE A 13 13.17 -4.59 3.05
CA PHE A 13 12.12 -3.65 2.68
C PHE A 13 11.06 -3.59 3.79
N VAL A 14 10.27 -2.50 3.81
CA VAL A 14 9.09 -2.39 4.65
C VAL A 14 7.87 -2.48 3.74
N ALA A 15 7.14 -3.58 3.83
CA ALA A 15 5.86 -3.69 3.14
C ALA A 15 4.87 -2.69 3.75
N GLY A 16 4.29 -1.83 2.91
CA GLY A 16 3.19 -0.96 3.31
C GLY A 16 1.87 -1.73 3.24
N PHE A 17 1.11 -1.75 4.34
CA PHE A 17 -0.30 -2.09 4.29
C PHE A 17 -1.11 -0.78 4.23
N GLY A 18 -2.05 -0.69 3.30
CA GLY A 18 -3.00 0.42 3.26
C GLY A 18 -3.80 0.49 4.58
N PRO A 19 -4.34 1.67 4.95
CA PRO A 19 -5.16 1.78 6.15
C PRO A 19 -6.42 0.89 6.05
N ILE A 20 -7.03 0.58 7.18
CA ILE A 20 -8.38 0.00 7.20
C ILE A 20 -9.35 1.05 6.65
N VAL A 21 -9.79 0.85 5.41
CA VAL A 21 -10.68 1.75 4.68
C VAL A 21 -12.07 1.76 5.33
N LYS A 22 -12.56 2.94 5.74
CA LYS A 22 -13.94 3.15 6.22
C LYS A 22 -14.90 3.61 5.13
N SER A 23 -14.37 4.25 4.08
CA SER A 23 -15.12 4.73 2.93
C SER A 23 -14.24 4.56 1.68
N LEU A 24 -14.75 3.79 0.73
CA LEU A 24 -14.06 3.52 -0.53
C LEU A 24 -13.81 4.82 -1.30
N SER A 25 -14.83 5.66 -1.47
CA SER A 25 -14.73 6.90 -2.24
C SER A 25 -13.75 7.90 -1.63
N ALA A 26 -13.77 8.06 -0.30
CA ALA A 26 -12.82 8.95 0.37
C ALA A 26 -11.37 8.45 0.26
N SER A 27 -11.18 7.12 0.34
CA SER A 27 -9.86 6.52 0.19
C SER A 27 -9.34 6.64 -1.23
N HIS A 28 -10.21 6.46 -2.23
CA HIS A 28 -9.86 6.65 -3.64
C HIS A 28 -9.44 8.10 -3.92
N ALA A 29 -10.24 9.08 -3.46
CA ALA A 29 -9.95 10.50 -3.63
C ALA A 29 -8.58 10.90 -3.04
N LEU A 30 -8.22 10.32 -1.90
CA LEU A 30 -6.92 10.58 -1.28
C LEU A 30 -5.77 9.83 -1.98
N TYR A 31 -5.85 8.50 -2.04
CA TYR A 31 -4.72 7.66 -2.46
C TYR A 31 -4.49 7.65 -3.97
N VAL A 32 -5.56 7.67 -4.77
CA VAL A 32 -5.48 7.63 -6.23
C VAL A 32 -5.46 9.05 -6.78
N ASP A 33 -6.46 9.86 -6.46
CA ASP A 33 -6.63 11.15 -7.17
C ASP A 33 -5.67 12.23 -6.66
N THR A 34 -5.52 12.34 -5.33
CA THR A 34 -4.69 13.39 -4.70
C THR A 34 -3.21 13.01 -4.65
N LEU A 35 -2.91 11.81 -4.13
CA LEU A 35 -1.53 11.34 -3.95
C LEU A 35 -0.95 10.66 -5.20
N LYS A 36 -1.80 10.27 -6.16
CA LYS A 36 -1.38 9.60 -7.39
C LYS A 36 -0.51 8.37 -7.16
N LEU A 37 -0.87 7.58 -6.15
CA LEU A 37 -0.20 6.31 -5.91
C LEU A 37 -0.45 5.38 -7.11
N PRO A 38 0.55 4.58 -7.54
CA PRO A 38 0.45 3.71 -8.71
C PRO A 38 -0.37 2.45 -8.41
N LEU A 39 -1.61 2.62 -7.95
CA LEU A 39 -2.47 1.52 -7.55
C LEU A 39 -3.25 0.97 -8.74
N LYS A 40 -3.41 -0.36 -8.80
CA LYS A 40 -4.21 -1.06 -9.81
C LYS A 40 -5.21 -2.01 -9.14
N PRO A 41 -6.37 -2.27 -9.77
CA PRO A 41 -7.30 -3.30 -9.28
C PRO A 41 -6.61 -4.67 -9.18
N VAL A 42 -6.85 -5.41 -8.09
CA VAL A 42 -6.31 -6.77 -7.93
C VAL A 42 -6.87 -7.75 -8.97
N ALA A 43 -8.06 -7.46 -9.49
CA ALA A 43 -8.73 -8.16 -10.57
C ALA A 43 -9.62 -7.15 -11.33
N GLU A 44 -10.02 -7.51 -12.56
CA GLU A 44 -10.92 -6.69 -13.35
C GLU A 44 -12.25 -6.44 -12.58
N GLY A 45 -12.62 -5.17 -12.43
CA GLY A 45 -13.81 -4.75 -11.69
C GLY A 45 -13.68 -4.76 -10.16
N SER A 46 -12.48 -5.00 -9.60
CA SER A 46 -12.28 -4.96 -8.15
C SER A 46 -12.13 -3.53 -7.61
N ASP A 47 -12.82 -3.25 -6.50
CA ASP A 47 -12.64 -2.04 -5.69
C ASP A 47 -11.36 -2.09 -4.83
N TYR A 48 -10.69 -3.24 -4.77
CA TYR A 48 -9.47 -3.43 -4.01
C TYR A 48 -8.25 -3.17 -4.89
N LEU A 49 -7.49 -2.12 -4.54
CA LEU A 49 -6.35 -1.65 -5.31
C LEU A 49 -5.02 -2.00 -4.61
N VAL A 50 -4.01 -2.35 -5.40
CA VAL A 50 -2.67 -2.76 -4.95
C VAL A 50 -1.59 -1.98 -5.68
N SER A 51 -0.46 -1.71 -5.02
CA SER A 51 0.65 -0.93 -5.57
C SER A 51 1.60 -1.72 -6.49
N ASP A 52 1.59 -3.05 -6.37
CA ASP A 52 2.42 -3.98 -7.14
C ASP A 52 1.56 -5.11 -7.68
N GLU A 53 2.03 -5.77 -8.75
CA GLU A 53 1.50 -7.07 -9.14
C GLU A 53 1.79 -8.05 -8.00
N MET A 54 0.76 -8.76 -7.50
CA MET A 54 0.98 -9.85 -6.55
C MET A 54 1.97 -10.82 -7.20
N GLY A 55 3.22 -10.82 -6.73
CA GLY A 55 4.28 -11.65 -7.27
C GLY A 55 3.82 -13.11 -7.35
N ALA A 56 4.14 -13.76 -8.47
CA ALA A 56 3.94 -15.20 -8.69
C ALA A 56 4.73 -16.05 -7.68
#